data_AF-A0A7J6Q2Z4-F1
#
_entry.id   AF-A0A7J6Q2Z4-F1
#
_cell.length_a   1.000
_cell.length_b   1.000
_cell.length_c   1.000
_cell.angle_alpha   90.00
_cell.angle_beta   90.00
_cell.angle_gamma   90.00
#
_symmetry.space_group_name_H-M   'P 1'
#
loop_
_entity.id
_entity.type
_entity.pdbx_description
1 polymer ?
#
loop_
_entity_poly.entity_id
_entity_poly.type
_entity_poly.pdbx_seq_one_letter_code
_entity_poly.pdbx_strand_id
1 'polypeptide(L)'
;WSEKKSSEMTKRDWKIFREDMKIYLRGGRVPIPCRTWAESPLPVELLKAINEVGYIRPTPIQMQAIPVAMEQRDLIGVAETGSGKTAAYMLPMLTYVNALPALDNITAEDGPYGIVMAPTRELALQIEEEGHKFSKIQAIRS
;
A
#
# COMPACT_ATOMS: atom_id res chain seq x y z
N TRP A 1 6.09 20.75 8.96
CA TRP A 1 4.95 19.91 8.49
C TRP A 1 4.37 19.04 9.59
N SER A 2 5.16 18.65 10.61
CA SER A 2 4.78 17.75 11.71
C SER A 2 3.59 18.23 12.57
N GLU A 3 3.43 19.53 12.75
CA GLU A 3 2.36 20.13 13.59
C GLU A 3 1.14 20.60 12.80
N LYS A 4 1.19 20.53 11.46
CA LYS A 4 0.13 21.04 10.59
C LYS A 4 -0.86 19.93 10.21
N LYS A 5 -2.14 20.28 10.06
CA LYS A 5 -3.11 19.37 9.42
C LYS A 5 -2.79 19.21 7.94
N SER A 6 -3.18 18.09 7.34
CA SER A 6 -2.90 17.80 5.93
C SER A 6 -3.52 18.85 5.01
N SER A 7 -4.71 19.34 5.36
CA SER A 7 -5.42 20.43 4.67
C SER A 7 -4.71 21.78 4.71
N GLU A 8 -3.81 21.99 5.66
CA GLU A 8 -3.07 23.25 5.86
C GLU A 8 -1.66 23.19 5.25
N MET A 9 -1.28 22.03 4.67
CA MET A 9 0.04 21.82 4.10
C MET A 9 0.18 22.52 2.75
N THR A 10 1.15 23.44 2.65
CA THR A 10 1.50 24.09 1.39
C THR A 10 2.35 23.18 0.50
N LYS A 11 2.51 23.55 -0.78
CA LYS A 11 3.45 22.88 -1.69
C LYS A 11 4.88 22.81 -1.12
N ARG A 12 5.31 23.84 -0.39
CA ARG A 12 6.63 23.89 0.26
C ARG A 12 6.70 22.91 1.43
N ASP A 13 5.66 22.83 2.25
CA ASP A 13 5.61 21.87 3.36
C ASP A 13 5.70 20.42 2.85
N TRP A 14 5.02 20.09 1.74
CA TRP A 14 5.10 18.77 1.11
C TRP A 14 6.47 18.47 0.49
N LYS A 15 7.19 19.50 0.02
CA LYS A 15 8.57 19.34 -0.45
C LYS A 15 9.48 18.98 0.73
N ILE A 16 9.39 19.72 1.83
CA ILE A 16 10.16 19.47 3.06
C ILE A 16 9.83 18.08 3.62
N PHE A 17 8.56 17.69 3.67
CA PHE A 17 8.16 16.34 4.10
C PHE A 17 8.86 15.25 3.30
N ARG A 18 8.87 15.37 1.97
CA ARG A 18 9.54 14.37 1.11
C ARG A 18 11.04 14.36 1.32
N GLU A 19 11.67 15.52 1.51
CA GLU A 19 13.10 15.62 1.84
C GLU A 19 13.41 14.92 3.17
N ASP A 20 12.63 15.18 4.22
CA ASP A 20 12.80 14.59 5.56
C ASP A 20 12.59 13.06 5.54
N MET A 21 11.59 12.58 4.77
CA MET A 21 11.32 11.15 4.61
C MET A 21 12.22 10.47 3.56
N LYS A 22 13.16 11.20 2.94
CA LYS A 22 14.04 10.73 1.85
C LYS A 22 13.28 10.12 0.67
N ILE A 23 12.15 10.72 0.31
CA ILE A 23 11.29 10.32 -0.82
C ILE A 23 11.67 11.15 -2.04
N TYR A 24 12.16 10.48 -3.10
CA TYR A 24 12.49 11.09 -4.38
C TYR A 24 11.49 10.65 -5.45
N LEU A 25 11.04 11.58 -6.27
CA LEU A 25 10.02 11.31 -7.29
C LEU A 25 10.55 11.55 -8.70
N ARG A 26 10.11 10.70 -9.62
CA ARG A 26 10.17 10.93 -11.06
C ARG A 26 8.77 10.71 -11.63
N GLY A 27 8.36 11.57 -12.56
CA GLY A 27 7.03 11.53 -13.18
C GLY A 27 6.16 12.74 -12.83
N GLY A 28 5.12 12.94 -13.63
CA GLY A 28 4.18 14.06 -13.48
C GLY A 28 2.98 13.71 -12.60
N ARG A 29 2.36 14.75 -12.02
CA ARG A 29 1.08 14.67 -11.28
C ARG A 29 1.07 13.62 -10.17
N VAL A 30 2.13 13.52 -9.38
CA VAL A 30 2.19 12.53 -8.28
C VAL A 30 1.32 13.00 -7.11
N PRO A 31 0.39 12.17 -6.58
CA PRO A 31 -0.42 12.52 -5.42
C PRO A 31 0.43 12.84 -4.18
N ILE A 32 -0.17 13.59 -3.26
CA ILE A 32 0.46 13.88 -1.97
C ILE A 32 0.64 12.59 -1.18
N PRO A 33 1.78 12.41 -0.51
CA PRO A 33 2.00 11.23 0.33
C PRO A 33 1.10 11.29 1.57
N CYS A 34 0.65 10.13 2.05
CA CYS A 34 -0.02 10.02 3.34
C CYS A 34 1.01 10.04 4.47
N ARG A 35 0.82 10.89 5.49
CA ARG A 35 1.77 11.01 6.61
C ARG A 35 1.45 10.02 7.72
N THR A 36 0.18 9.65 7.82
CA THR A 36 -0.35 8.64 8.75
C THR A 36 -1.30 7.71 7.99
N TRP A 37 -1.62 6.56 8.57
CA TRP A 37 -2.60 5.64 7.96
C TRP A 37 -3.99 6.26 7.82
N ALA A 38 -4.40 7.10 8.77
CA ALA A 38 -5.67 7.83 8.72
C ALA A 38 -5.74 8.85 7.56
N GLU A 39 -4.60 9.28 7.02
CA GLU A 39 -4.53 10.13 5.82
C GLU A 39 -4.43 9.34 4.51
N SER A 40 -4.32 8.00 4.58
CA SER A 40 -4.25 7.17 3.40
C SER A 40 -5.65 7.02 2.76
N PRO A 41 -5.72 6.82 1.43
CA PRO A 41 -6.99 6.59 0.73
C PRO A 41 -7.54 5.15 0.91
N LEU A 42 -7.05 4.40 1.90
CA LEU A 42 -7.45 3.01 2.10
C LEU A 42 -8.82 2.91 2.80
N PRO A 43 -9.62 1.86 2.50
CA PRO A 43 -10.88 1.58 3.19
C PRO A 43 -10.70 1.36 4.70
N VAL A 44 -11.75 1.66 5.47
CA VAL A 44 -11.75 1.58 6.94
C VAL A 44 -11.43 0.16 7.43
N GLU A 45 -11.88 -0.86 6.71
CA GLU A 45 -11.63 -2.27 7.02
C GLU A 45 -10.14 -2.61 6.95
N LEU A 46 -9.43 -2.07 5.94
CA LEU A 46 -7.98 -2.24 5.84
C LEU A 46 -7.24 -1.42 6.90
N LEU A 47 -7.73 -0.22 7.24
CA LEU A 47 -7.14 0.58 8.33
C LEU A 47 -7.22 -0.14 9.68
N LYS A 48 -8.33 -0.84 9.95
CA LYS A 48 -8.45 -1.71 11.13
C LYS A 48 -7.44 -2.87 11.09
N ALA A 49 -7.33 -3.55 9.94
CA ALA A 49 -6.36 -4.62 9.76
C ALA A 49 -4.91 -4.15 9.99
N ILE A 50 -4.52 -3.02 9.41
CA ILE A 50 -3.21 -2.39 9.62
C ILE A 50 -2.94 -2.14 11.11
N ASN A 51 -3.94 -1.64 11.84
CA ASN A 51 -3.82 -1.39 13.27
C ASN A 51 -3.69 -2.70 14.09
N GLU A 52 -4.46 -3.73 13.76
CA GLU A 52 -4.39 -5.05 14.42
C GLU A 52 -3.05 -5.77 14.18
N VAL A 53 -2.50 -5.65 12.97
CA VAL A 53 -1.15 -6.14 12.64
C VAL A 53 -0.05 -5.36 13.37
N GLY A 54 -0.36 -4.18 13.92
CA GLY A 54 0.56 -3.37 14.72
C GLY A 54 1.38 -2.38 13.90
N TYR A 55 0.92 -2.01 12.70
CA TYR A 55 1.62 -1.06 11.83
C TYR A 55 1.33 0.36 12.30
N ILE A 56 2.19 0.90 13.17
CA ILE A 56 1.96 2.19 13.83
C ILE A 56 1.98 3.37 12.84
N ARG A 57 2.92 3.38 11.89
CA ARG A 57 3.05 4.44 10.86
C ARG A 57 3.45 3.85 9.51
N PRO A 58 3.02 4.46 8.39
CA PRO A 58 3.49 4.06 7.07
C PRO A 58 4.98 4.32 6.92
N THR A 59 5.72 3.42 6.26
CA THR A 59 7.13 3.62 5.90
C THR A 59 7.23 4.58 4.71
N PRO A 60 8.40 5.21 4.43
CA PRO A 60 8.55 6.17 3.34
C PRO A 60 8.04 5.68 1.98
N ILE A 61 8.30 4.40 1.65
CA ILE A 61 7.81 3.82 0.39
C ILE A 61 6.29 3.67 0.39
N GLN A 62 5.68 3.28 1.51
CA GLN A 62 4.23 3.15 1.66
C GLN A 62 3.53 4.51 1.59
N MET A 63 4.09 5.51 2.28
CA MET A 63 3.56 6.89 2.33
C MET A 63 3.27 7.45 0.94
N GLN A 64 4.14 7.15 -0.03
CA GLN A 64 4.04 7.69 -1.38
C GLN A 64 3.48 6.69 -2.41
N ALA A 65 3.83 5.41 -2.32
CA ALA A 65 3.39 4.42 -3.29
C ALA A 65 1.89 4.09 -3.14
N ILE A 66 1.35 4.05 -1.91
CA ILE A 66 -0.06 3.72 -1.70
C ILE A 66 -0.98 4.74 -2.38
N PRO A 67 -0.84 6.07 -2.16
CA PRO A 67 -1.64 7.04 -2.89
C PRO A 67 -1.52 6.95 -4.42
N VAL A 68 -0.32 6.66 -4.95
CA VAL A 68 -0.12 6.50 -6.40
C VAL A 68 -0.83 5.26 -6.93
N ALA A 69 -0.64 4.13 -6.26
CA ALA A 69 -1.26 2.86 -6.64
C ALA A 69 -2.78 2.93 -6.57
N MET A 70 -3.33 3.66 -5.60
CA MET A 70 -4.77 3.89 -5.43
C MET A 70 -5.42 4.74 -6.54
N GLU A 71 -4.62 5.50 -7.31
CA GLU A 71 -5.04 6.13 -8.56
C GLU A 71 -5.01 5.18 -9.78
N GLN A 72 -4.78 3.87 -9.57
CA GLN A 72 -4.61 2.87 -10.63
C GLN A 72 -3.47 3.21 -11.61
N ARG A 73 -2.38 3.77 -11.07
CA ARG A 73 -1.21 4.16 -11.86
C ARG A 73 -0.03 3.23 -11.62
N ASP A 74 0.65 2.89 -12.71
CA ASP A 74 1.92 2.17 -12.65
C ASP A 74 2.98 3.00 -11.92
N LEU A 75 3.80 2.31 -11.12
CA LEU A 75 4.88 2.91 -10.36
C LEU A 75 6.09 1.97 -10.29
N ILE A 76 7.28 2.57 -10.22
CA ILE A 76 8.53 1.87 -9.94
C ILE A 76 9.00 2.30 -8.56
N GLY A 77 8.96 1.39 -7.59
CA GLY A 77 9.43 1.62 -6.22
C GLY A 77 10.86 1.16 -6.02
N VAL A 78 11.80 2.10 -5.85
CA VAL A 78 13.20 1.79 -5.53
C VAL A 78 13.42 1.98 -4.04
N ALA A 79 13.58 0.87 -3.31
CA ALA A 79 13.87 0.86 -1.88
C ALA A 79 14.52 -0.47 -1.48
N GLU A 80 15.25 -0.50 -0.37
CA GLU A 80 15.94 -1.69 0.15
C GLU A 80 14.96 -2.75 0.72
N THR A 81 15.40 -4.00 0.82
CA THR A 81 14.63 -5.05 1.52
C THR A 81 14.38 -4.65 2.97
N GLY A 82 13.20 -4.95 3.51
CA GLY A 82 12.80 -4.50 4.84
C GLY A 82 12.22 -3.08 4.89
N SER A 83 12.22 -2.32 3.78
CA SER A 83 11.64 -0.97 3.75
C SER A 83 10.10 -0.92 3.77
N GLY A 84 9.42 -2.07 3.84
CA GLY A 84 7.96 -2.17 3.81
C GLY A 84 7.32 -2.16 2.41
N LYS A 85 8.07 -2.47 1.34
CA LYS A 85 7.56 -2.54 -0.04
C LYS A 85 6.35 -3.48 -0.18
N THR A 86 6.36 -4.60 0.54
CA THR A 86 5.32 -5.63 0.45
C THR A 86 3.93 -5.06 0.74
N ALA A 87 3.73 -4.44 1.90
CA ALA A 87 2.47 -3.77 2.21
C ALA A 87 2.17 -2.58 1.29
N ALA A 88 3.20 -1.92 0.72
CA ALA A 88 3.02 -0.77 -0.17
C ALA A 88 2.28 -1.14 -1.47
N TYR A 89 2.47 -2.36 -2.01
CA TYR A 89 1.70 -2.84 -3.16
C TYR A 89 0.51 -3.72 -2.76
N MET A 90 0.59 -4.46 -1.65
CA MET A 90 -0.50 -5.35 -1.22
C MET A 90 -1.74 -4.58 -0.75
N LEU A 91 -1.59 -3.50 0.02
CA LEU A 91 -2.76 -2.77 0.54
C LEU A 91 -3.63 -2.16 -0.58
N PRO A 92 -3.06 -1.52 -1.63
CA PRO A 92 -3.84 -1.13 -2.80
C PRO A 92 -4.45 -2.34 -3.53
N MET A 93 -3.68 -3.41 -3.75
CA MET A 93 -4.18 -4.62 -4.42
C MET A 93 -5.38 -5.22 -3.68
N LEU A 94 -5.32 -5.36 -2.36
CA LEU A 94 -6.43 -5.84 -1.52
C LEU A 94 -7.63 -4.91 -1.61
N THR A 95 -7.40 -3.59 -1.64
CA THR A 95 -8.48 -2.61 -1.84
C THR A 95 -9.22 -2.87 -3.15
N TYR A 96 -8.49 -3.10 -4.24
CA TYR A 96 -9.09 -3.42 -5.54
C TYR A 96 -9.83 -4.74 -5.53
N VAL A 97 -9.21 -5.81 -5.00
CA VAL A 97 -9.80 -7.15 -4.95
C VAL A 97 -11.09 -7.17 -4.14
N ASN A 98 -11.15 -6.46 -3.00
CA ASN A 98 -12.36 -6.37 -2.18
C ASN A 98 -13.52 -5.62 -2.83
N ALA A 99 -13.24 -4.77 -3.81
CA ALA A 99 -14.28 -4.08 -4.56
C ALA A 99 -14.85 -4.95 -5.69
N LEU A 100 -14.22 -6.09 -5.99
CA LEU A 100 -14.70 -7.05 -7.00
C LEU A 100 -15.67 -8.06 -6.38
N PRO A 101 -16.55 -8.68 -7.19
CA PRO A 101 -17.38 -9.78 -6.74
C PRO A 101 -16.53 -10.91 -6.16
N ALA A 102 -17.00 -11.54 -5.09
CA ALA A 102 -16.34 -12.71 -4.54
C ALA A 102 -16.32 -13.83 -5.59
N LEU A 103 -15.17 -14.50 -5.73
CA LEU A 103 -15.06 -15.67 -6.61
C LEU A 103 -15.98 -16.78 -6.08
N ASP A 104 -16.90 -17.21 -6.92
CA ASP A 104 -17.75 -18.38 -6.72
C ASP A 104 -17.14 -19.61 -7.41
N ASN A 105 -17.79 -20.75 -7.30
CA ASN A 105 -17.31 -22.00 -7.90
C ASN A 105 -17.25 -21.94 -9.44
N ILE A 106 -17.86 -20.93 -10.07
CA ILE A 106 -17.89 -20.77 -11.53
C ILE A 106 -16.71 -19.89 -11.96
N THR A 107 -16.54 -18.76 -11.30
CA THR A 107 -15.51 -17.76 -11.59
C THR A 107 -14.13 -18.13 -11.02
N ALA A 108 -14.05 -19.07 -10.08
CA ALA A 108 -12.77 -19.53 -9.53
C ALA A 108 -11.83 -20.15 -10.57
N GLU A 109 -12.37 -20.69 -11.68
CA GLU A 109 -11.57 -21.26 -12.77
C GLU A 109 -10.93 -20.19 -13.68
N ASP A 110 -11.38 -18.93 -13.60
CA ASP A 110 -10.85 -17.82 -14.42
C ASP A 110 -9.47 -17.32 -13.93
N GLY A 111 -9.04 -17.75 -12.73
CA GLY A 111 -7.74 -17.41 -12.14
C GLY A 111 -7.78 -16.23 -11.17
N PRO A 112 -6.61 -15.82 -10.62
CA PRO A 112 -6.54 -14.80 -9.58
C PRO A 112 -6.70 -13.38 -10.12
N TYR A 113 -7.29 -12.48 -9.32
CA TYR A 113 -7.42 -11.06 -9.66
C TYR A 113 -6.10 -10.28 -9.70
N GLY A 114 -5.05 -10.79 -9.07
CA GLY A 114 -3.72 -10.19 -9.15
C GLY A 114 -2.62 -11.18 -8.80
N ILE A 115 -1.44 -10.93 -9.34
CA ILE A 115 -0.27 -11.81 -9.23
C ILE A 115 0.89 -11.00 -8.70
N VAL A 116 1.55 -11.52 -7.66
CA VAL A 116 2.81 -10.99 -7.16
C VAL A 116 3.92 -11.96 -7.54
N MET A 117 4.89 -11.48 -8.32
CA MET A 117 6.04 -12.29 -8.74
C MET A 117 7.25 -11.97 -7.87
N ALA A 118 7.95 -13.02 -7.43
CA ALA A 118 9.19 -12.92 -6.67
C ALA A 118 10.29 -13.76 -7.34
N PRO A 119 11.56 -13.33 -7.25
CA PRO A 119 12.66 -14.01 -7.95
C PRO A 119 13.13 -15.29 -7.25
N THR A 120 12.78 -15.49 -5.97
CA THR A 120 13.12 -16.69 -5.20
C THR A 120 11.92 -17.19 -4.40
N ARG A 121 11.95 -18.48 -4.05
CA ARG A 121 10.91 -19.12 -3.24
C ARG A 121 10.82 -18.50 -1.84
N GLU A 122 11.95 -18.19 -1.23
CA GLU A 122 12.03 -17.63 0.11
C GLU A 122 11.37 -16.25 0.15
N LEU A 123 11.58 -15.42 -0.87
CA LEU A 123 10.91 -14.13 -0.97
C LEU A 123 9.41 -14.29 -1.24
N ALA A 124 9.01 -15.27 -2.05
CA ALA A 124 7.59 -15.55 -2.25
C ALA A 124 6.89 -15.94 -0.95
N LEU A 125 7.50 -16.81 -0.13
CA LEU A 125 6.97 -17.21 1.18
C LEU A 125 6.88 -16.03 2.15
N GLN A 126 7.88 -15.13 2.16
CA GLN A 126 7.83 -13.91 2.97
C GLN A 126 6.69 -12.97 2.56
N ILE A 127 6.43 -12.86 1.25
CA ILE A 127 5.34 -12.05 0.72
C ILE A 127 3.99 -12.68 1.09
N GLU A 128 3.85 -13.99 0.94
CA GLU A 128 2.66 -14.77 1.29
C GLU A 128 2.33 -14.61 2.79
N GLU A 129 3.32 -14.82 3.68
CA GLU A 129 3.14 -14.66 5.13
C GLU A 129 2.70 -13.23 5.49
N GLU A 130 3.28 -12.23 4.83
CA GLU A 130 2.92 -10.83 5.02
C GLU A 130 1.51 -10.53 4.48
N GLY A 131 1.12 -11.09 3.34
CA GLY A 131 -0.22 -10.98 2.78
C GLY A 131 -1.29 -11.59 3.68
N HIS A 132 -0.99 -12.74 4.29
CA HIS A 132 -1.88 -13.43 5.22
C HIS A 132 -2.24 -12.60 6.46
N LYS A 133 -1.37 -11.67 6.88
CA LYS A 133 -1.66 -10.76 8.00
C LYS A 133 -2.86 -9.86 7.71
N PHE A 134 -3.07 -9.51 6.44
CA PHE A 134 -4.16 -8.65 6.01
C PHE A 134 -5.38 -9.45 5.50
N SER A 135 -5.19 -10.66 4.97
CA SER A 135 -6.29 -11.51 4.46
C SER A 135 -7.08 -12.24 5.54
N LYS A 136 -6.52 -12.51 6.73
CA LYS A 136 -7.30 -13.15 7.82
C LYS A 136 -8.55 -12.35 8.25
N ILE A 137 -8.56 -11.05 7.95
CA ILE A 137 -9.63 -10.12 8.33
C ILE A 137 -10.66 -9.96 7.20
N GLN A 138 -10.32 -10.40 5.98
CA GLN A 138 -11.10 -10.17 4.77
C GLN A 138 -11.07 -11.46 3.96
N ALA A 139 -12.20 -12.17 3.85
CA ALA A 139 -12.36 -13.54 3.32
C ALA A 139 -11.78 -13.82 1.91
N ILE A 140 -10.49 -13.58 1.74
CA ILE A 140 -9.69 -13.68 0.52
C ILE A 140 -8.80 -14.89 0.70
N ARG A 141 -8.91 -15.83 -0.24
CA ARG A 141 -7.96 -16.94 -0.34
C ARG A 141 -6.69 -16.38 -0.97
N SER A 142 -5.62 -16.30 -0.18
CA SER A 142 -4.26 -16.07 -0.67
C SER A 142 -3.57 -17.38 -0.96
#